data_AF-A0A564YWB4-F1
#
_entry.id   AF-A0A564YWB4-F1
#
_cell.length_a   1.000
_cell.length_b   1.000
_cell.length_c   1.000
_cell.angle_alpha   90.00
_cell.angle_beta   90.00
_cell.angle_gamma   90.00
#
_symmetry.space_group_name_H-M   'P 1'
#
loop_
_entity.id
_entity.type
_entity.pdbx_description
1 polymer ?
#
loop_
_entity_poly.entity_id
_entity_poly.type
_entity_poly.pdbx_seq_one_letter_code
_entity_poly.pdbx_strand_id
1 'polypeptide(L)'
;MAPEVIRGERYTFSPDWFGLGCIVYEMIMGQPPFRKRRERLKREEIDRRVCEDAEVYNQRFGEIVRDFTSSLLQKDKTQRLGCNERDALAVKAHPWFQGINWKRLEAGLIEPPFTPDPHAVYAKDVLDIEQFSTVKGVKIESEDINFYRKFCSGAVSIPWQQEMLETECFDDLNIFYNPDGTLVANLNEQMPPLDEDSPKSHCCFPFFASSTSSSNHNSKKNTRSKSGSMTNHSNATGIPNDSTFSPTLPPSTQAASPASSVTGLVIADHLEGLAPPLDPNILSTDESGRALLDLAVLRSQAVLNSNLDRRISGEGDRISSVSNSVEASQ
;
A
#
# COMPACT_ATOMS: atom_id res chain seq x y z
N MET A 1 -27.12 17.74 7.97
CA MET A 1 -26.88 17.32 9.38
C MET A 1 -28.16 16.70 9.88
N ALA A 2 -28.09 15.66 10.70
CA ALA A 2 -29.27 15.05 11.28
C ALA A 2 -29.83 15.89 12.45
N PRO A 3 -31.11 15.75 12.81
CA PRO A 3 -31.74 16.53 13.89
C PRO A 3 -31.01 16.40 15.23
N GLU A 4 -30.58 15.19 15.60
CA GLU A 4 -29.87 14.94 16.86
C GLU A 4 -28.50 15.64 16.92
N VAL A 5 -27.86 15.85 15.76
CA VAL A 5 -26.59 16.60 15.67
C VAL A 5 -26.84 18.08 15.86
N ILE A 6 -27.88 18.62 15.23
CA ILE A 6 -28.29 20.04 15.38
C ILE A 6 -28.65 20.35 16.82
N ARG A 7 -29.33 19.43 17.50
CA ARG A 7 -29.74 19.57 18.91
C ARG A 7 -28.62 19.32 19.92
N GLY A 8 -27.43 18.90 19.47
CA GLY A 8 -26.32 18.55 20.36
C GLY A 8 -26.59 17.33 21.25
N GLU A 9 -27.44 16.41 20.79
CA GLU A 9 -27.70 15.17 21.51
C GLU A 9 -26.53 14.19 21.35
N ARG A 10 -26.44 13.18 22.23
CA ARG A 10 -25.52 12.05 22.00
C ARG A 10 -26.03 11.22 20.82
N TYR A 11 -25.11 10.83 19.94
CA TYR A 11 -25.37 10.00 18.78
C TYR A 11 -24.19 9.05 18.51
N THR A 12 -24.43 8.05 17.68
CA THR A 12 -23.42 7.13 17.15
C THR A 12 -23.43 7.23 15.63
N PHE A 13 -23.90 6.21 14.92
CA PHE A 13 -23.96 6.14 13.45
C PHE A 13 -25.27 6.68 12.86
N SER A 14 -26.24 7.07 13.70
CA SER A 14 -27.54 7.57 13.23
C SER A 14 -27.47 8.75 12.27
N PRO A 15 -26.51 9.70 12.37
CA PRO A 15 -26.44 10.80 11.42
C PRO A 15 -26.05 10.36 9.99
N ASP A 16 -25.32 9.26 9.85
CA ASP A 16 -24.89 8.74 8.56
C ASP A 16 -26.07 8.19 7.78
N TRP A 17 -26.97 7.47 8.45
CA TRP A 17 -28.23 6.99 7.85
C TRP A 17 -29.14 8.13 7.41
N PHE A 18 -29.20 9.23 8.18
CA PHE A 18 -29.92 10.42 7.76
C PHE A 18 -29.25 11.11 6.56
N GLY A 19 -27.91 11.13 6.54
CA GLY A 19 -27.11 11.61 5.42
C GLY A 19 -27.38 10.82 4.14
N LEU A 20 -27.44 9.48 4.24
CA LEU A 20 -27.84 8.61 3.14
C LEU A 20 -29.23 8.96 2.61
N GLY A 21 -30.22 9.15 3.50
CA GLY A 21 -31.56 9.59 3.11
C GLY A 21 -31.54 10.91 2.35
N CYS A 22 -30.73 11.87 2.78
CA CYS A 22 -30.57 13.15 2.08
C CYS A 22 -29.96 12.99 0.69
N ILE A 23 -28.90 12.17 0.56
CA ILE A 23 -28.23 11.91 -0.72
C ILE A 23 -29.17 11.20 -1.69
N VAL A 24 -29.88 10.16 -1.24
CA VAL A 24 -30.87 9.43 -2.06
C VAL A 24 -31.99 10.34 -2.52
N TYR A 25 -32.53 11.16 -1.62
CA TYR A 25 -33.53 12.16 -1.98
C TYR A 25 -32.99 13.12 -3.06
N GLU A 26 -31.78 13.65 -2.88
CA GLU A 26 -31.19 14.63 -3.79
C GLU A 26 -30.85 14.04 -5.17
N MET A 27 -30.38 12.79 -5.24
CA MET A 27 -30.12 12.10 -6.51
C MET A 27 -31.40 11.97 -7.37
N ILE A 28 -32.57 11.77 -6.74
CA ILE A 28 -33.85 11.56 -7.44
C ILE A 28 -34.57 12.89 -7.70
N MET A 29 -34.61 13.76 -6.70
CA MET A 29 -35.31 15.05 -6.76
C MET A 29 -34.52 16.11 -7.55
N GLY A 30 -33.17 16.02 -7.53
CA GLY A 30 -32.27 17.03 -8.09
C GLY A 30 -32.10 18.28 -7.22
N GLN A 31 -32.53 18.21 -5.96
CA GLN A 31 -32.33 19.25 -4.93
C GLN A 31 -32.40 18.61 -3.52
N PRO A 32 -31.80 19.24 -2.49
CA PRO A 32 -31.87 18.74 -1.12
C PRO A 32 -33.30 18.74 -0.54
N PRO A 33 -33.62 17.87 0.43
CA PRO A 33 -34.98 17.74 0.99
C PRO A 33 -35.49 18.99 1.71
N PHE A 34 -34.60 19.76 2.35
CA PHE A 34 -34.98 20.91 3.19
C PHE A 34 -34.60 22.27 2.59
N ARG A 35 -34.16 22.31 1.32
CA ARG A 35 -33.76 23.53 0.62
C ARG A 35 -34.21 23.49 -0.83
N LYS A 36 -34.94 24.52 -1.26
CA LYS A 36 -35.36 24.66 -2.66
C LYS A 36 -34.21 25.17 -3.54
N ARG A 37 -34.26 24.85 -4.83
CA ARG A 37 -33.29 25.33 -5.83
C ARG A 37 -33.24 26.87 -5.83
N ARG A 38 -32.01 27.43 -5.77
CA ARG A 38 -31.72 28.88 -5.70
C ARG A 38 -32.26 29.61 -4.45
N GLU A 39 -32.73 28.88 -3.44
CA GLU A 39 -33.20 29.46 -2.19
C GLU A 39 -32.01 29.83 -1.29
N ARG A 40 -31.94 31.10 -0.87
CA ARG A 40 -30.95 31.58 0.12
C ARG A 40 -31.64 31.71 1.46
N LEU A 41 -31.32 30.80 2.37
CA LEU A 41 -31.84 30.78 3.74
C LEU A 41 -30.73 31.04 4.73
N LYS A 42 -31.11 31.67 5.85
CA LYS A 42 -30.27 31.71 7.03
C LYS A 42 -30.09 30.31 7.60
N ARG A 43 -28.99 30.10 8.33
CA ARG A 43 -28.63 28.77 8.83
C ARG A 43 -29.69 28.22 9.77
N GLU A 44 -30.24 29.08 10.62
CA GLU A 44 -31.22 28.73 11.65
C GLU A 44 -32.53 28.22 11.04
N GLU A 45 -32.96 28.80 9.91
CA GLU A 45 -34.15 28.32 9.21
C GLU A 45 -33.92 26.94 8.59
N ILE A 46 -32.73 26.68 8.04
CA ILE A 46 -32.40 25.34 7.52
C ILE A 46 -32.41 24.33 8.66
N ASP A 47 -31.81 24.66 9.79
CA ASP A 47 -31.75 23.78 10.95
C ASP A 47 -33.14 23.51 11.53
N ARG A 48 -34.02 24.53 11.57
CA ARG A 48 -35.44 24.37 11.91
C ARG A 48 -36.15 23.41 10.97
N ARG A 49 -36.04 23.61 9.64
CA ARG A 49 -36.66 22.72 8.63
C ARG A 49 -36.18 21.29 8.75
N VAL A 50 -34.89 21.08 8.99
CA VAL A 50 -34.32 19.74 9.20
C VAL A 50 -34.96 19.08 10.43
N CYS A 51 -35.19 19.83 11.51
CA CYS A 51 -35.72 19.30 12.76
C CYS A 51 -37.24 19.10 12.76
N GLU A 52 -38.00 19.94 12.05
CA GLU A 52 -39.45 20.06 12.20
C GLU A 52 -40.22 19.74 10.92
N ASP A 53 -39.71 20.12 9.75
CA ASP A 53 -40.47 20.01 8.51
C ASP A 53 -40.37 18.59 7.95
N ALA A 54 -41.51 18.08 7.49
CA ALA A 54 -41.55 16.87 6.68
C ALA A 54 -41.06 17.16 5.26
N GLU A 55 -40.32 16.21 4.69
CA GLU A 55 -39.86 16.30 3.32
C GLU A 55 -41.02 16.13 2.30
N VAL A 56 -40.90 16.80 1.16
CA VAL A 56 -41.93 16.78 0.11
C VAL A 56 -41.48 15.88 -1.03
N TYR A 57 -42.35 14.97 -1.47
CA TYR A 57 -42.06 14.05 -2.56
C TYR A 57 -42.84 14.42 -3.83
N ASN A 58 -42.20 14.28 -5.00
CA ASN A 58 -42.87 14.42 -6.29
C ASN A 58 -43.18 13.05 -6.91
N GLN A 59 -43.73 13.05 -8.13
CA GLN A 59 -44.13 11.84 -8.86
C GLN A 59 -42.98 10.90 -9.22
N ARG A 60 -41.70 11.34 -9.12
CA ARG A 60 -40.54 10.47 -9.35
C ARG A 60 -40.33 9.46 -8.22
N PHE A 61 -40.93 9.70 -7.06
CA PHE A 61 -40.88 8.81 -5.92
C PHE A 61 -42.06 7.84 -5.94
N GLY A 62 -41.82 6.68 -6.55
CA GLY A 62 -42.68 5.50 -6.35
C GLY A 62 -42.82 5.15 -4.86
N GLU A 63 -43.84 4.36 -4.52
CA GLU A 63 -44.18 4.06 -3.14
C GLU A 63 -43.00 3.46 -2.35
N ILE A 64 -42.30 2.49 -2.94
CA ILE A 64 -41.12 1.83 -2.33
C ILE A 64 -39.99 2.82 -2.07
N VAL A 65 -39.72 3.72 -3.02
CA VAL A 65 -38.62 4.71 -2.89
C VAL A 65 -38.95 5.74 -1.82
N ARG A 66 -40.21 6.17 -1.77
CA ARG A 66 -40.71 7.10 -0.76
C ARG A 66 -40.64 6.51 0.64
N ASP A 67 -41.07 5.25 0.79
CA ASP A 67 -40.98 4.50 2.04
C ASP A 67 -39.53 4.39 2.52
N PHE A 68 -38.62 4.01 1.60
CA PHE A 68 -37.19 3.93 1.91
C PHE A 68 -36.62 5.27 2.40
N THR A 69 -36.88 6.32 1.63
CA THR A 69 -36.29 7.65 1.86
C THR A 69 -36.85 8.27 3.13
N SER A 70 -38.17 8.18 3.36
CA SER A 70 -38.80 8.69 4.58
C SER A 70 -38.39 7.91 5.82
N SER A 71 -38.16 6.60 5.71
CA SER A 71 -37.65 5.76 6.80
C SER A 71 -36.22 6.14 7.21
N LEU A 72 -35.37 6.59 6.26
CA LEU A 72 -34.04 7.14 6.56
C LEU A 72 -34.10 8.59 7.08
N LEU A 73 -35.08 9.39 6.65
CA LEU A 73 -35.23 10.79 7.04
C LEU A 73 -36.07 10.99 8.32
N GLN A 74 -36.39 9.91 9.03
CA GLN A 74 -37.05 9.99 10.34
C GLN A 74 -36.28 10.91 11.30
N LYS A 75 -37.02 11.84 11.91
CA LYS A 75 -36.45 12.84 12.82
C LYS A 75 -36.00 12.20 14.13
N ASP A 76 -36.80 11.26 14.63
CA ASP A 76 -36.42 10.40 15.75
C ASP A 76 -35.44 9.32 15.25
N LYS A 77 -34.21 9.38 15.74
CA LYS A 77 -33.16 8.41 15.41
C LYS A 77 -33.51 6.99 15.82
N THR A 78 -34.38 6.76 16.81
CA THR A 78 -34.78 5.41 17.26
C THR A 78 -35.72 4.72 16.27
N GLN A 79 -36.46 5.51 15.49
CA GLN A 79 -37.38 5.02 14.45
C GLN A 79 -36.74 5.02 13.06
N ARG A 80 -35.50 5.52 12.94
CA ARG A 80 -34.79 5.66 11.68
C ARG A 80 -34.27 4.31 11.20
N LEU A 81 -34.47 4.03 9.91
CA LEU A 81 -33.94 2.83 9.27
C LEU A 81 -32.41 2.81 9.38
N GLY A 82 -31.84 1.67 9.77
CA GLY A 82 -30.41 1.51 10.03
C GLY A 82 -29.99 1.84 11.47
N CYS A 83 -30.85 2.41 12.31
CA CYS A 83 -30.48 2.72 13.70
C CYS A 83 -30.86 1.63 14.72
N ASN A 84 -31.44 0.52 14.26
CA ASN A 84 -31.76 -0.63 15.11
C ASN A 84 -30.61 -1.64 15.13
N GLU A 85 -30.74 -2.72 15.90
CA GLU A 85 -29.71 -3.76 16.07
C GLU A 85 -29.28 -4.43 14.75
N ARG A 86 -30.08 -4.34 13.70
CA ARG A 86 -29.76 -4.90 12.38
C ARG A 86 -28.92 -3.95 11.53
N ASP A 87 -28.81 -2.67 11.89
CA ASP A 87 -27.96 -1.67 11.25
C ASP A 87 -28.08 -1.72 9.70
N ALA A 88 -26.96 -1.84 9.00
CA ALA A 88 -26.92 -1.95 7.55
C ALA A 88 -27.72 -3.14 6.99
N LEU A 89 -27.95 -4.23 7.74
CA LEU A 89 -28.76 -5.36 7.28
C LEU A 89 -30.22 -4.97 7.09
N ALA A 90 -30.77 -4.11 7.95
CA ALA A 90 -32.14 -3.60 7.77
C ALA A 90 -32.25 -2.76 6.50
N VAL A 91 -31.25 -1.92 6.23
CA VAL A 91 -31.19 -1.08 5.03
C VAL A 91 -31.06 -1.95 3.77
N LYS A 92 -30.14 -2.93 3.79
CA LYS A 92 -29.91 -3.88 2.68
C LYS A 92 -31.13 -4.76 2.36
N ALA A 93 -31.97 -5.05 3.36
CA ALA A 93 -33.18 -5.85 3.22
C ALA A 93 -34.39 -5.06 2.71
N HIS A 94 -34.29 -3.74 2.57
CA HIS A 94 -35.40 -2.92 2.12
C HIS A 94 -35.82 -3.26 0.67
N PRO A 95 -37.13 -3.30 0.33
CA PRO A 95 -37.60 -3.63 -1.02
C PRO A 95 -37.05 -2.73 -2.14
N TRP A 96 -36.55 -1.54 -1.80
CA TRP A 96 -35.87 -0.66 -2.77
C TRP A 96 -34.64 -1.30 -3.41
N PHE A 97 -33.95 -2.18 -2.68
CA PHE A 97 -32.80 -2.93 -3.17
C PHE A 97 -33.18 -4.31 -3.70
N GLN A 98 -34.46 -4.58 -3.97
CA GLN A 98 -34.89 -5.82 -4.57
C GLN A 98 -34.18 -6.03 -5.92
N GLY A 99 -33.49 -7.17 -6.06
CA GLY A 99 -32.69 -7.49 -7.24
C GLY A 99 -31.19 -7.21 -7.10
N ILE A 100 -30.75 -6.49 -6.06
CA ILE A 100 -29.32 -6.29 -5.78
C ILE A 100 -28.74 -7.52 -5.08
N ASN A 101 -27.71 -8.11 -5.69
CA ASN A 101 -26.89 -9.11 -5.01
C ASN A 101 -25.74 -8.41 -4.29
N TRP A 102 -25.89 -8.22 -2.97
CA TRP A 102 -24.91 -7.52 -2.14
C TRP A 102 -23.51 -8.12 -2.16
N LYS A 103 -23.39 -9.46 -2.24
CA LYS A 103 -22.07 -10.11 -2.28
C LYS A 103 -21.35 -9.87 -3.59
N ARG A 104 -22.08 -9.83 -4.71
CA ARG A 104 -21.52 -9.45 -6.01
C ARG A 104 -21.17 -7.98 -6.07
N LEU A 105 -22.00 -7.11 -5.46
CA LEU A 105 -21.71 -5.68 -5.38
C LEU A 105 -20.44 -5.38 -4.58
N GLU A 106 -20.30 -6.00 -3.39
CA GLU A 106 -19.12 -5.88 -2.52
C GLU A 106 -17.83 -6.36 -3.20
N ALA A 107 -17.93 -7.35 -4.09
CA ALA A 107 -16.82 -7.88 -4.88
C ALA A 107 -16.56 -7.14 -6.20
N GLY A 108 -17.29 -6.05 -6.50
CA GLY A 108 -17.14 -5.30 -7.75
C GLY A 108 -17.59 -6.05 -9.01
N LEU A 109 -18.45 -7.06 -8.87
CA LEU A 109 -18.91 -7.96 -9.97
C LEU A 109 -20.25 -7.54 -10.60
N ILE A 110 -20.73 -6.33 -10.30
CA ILE A 110 -21.92 -5.74 -10.90
C ILE A 110 -21.46 -4.54 -11.71
N GLU A 111 -21.79 -4.51 -13.00
CA GLU A 111 -21.47 -3.37 -13.84
C GLU A 111 -22.25 -2.12 -13.38
N PRO A 112 -21.58 -0.96 -13.26
CA PRO A 112 -22.25 0.27 -12.90
C PRO A 112 -23.22 0.70 -14.02
N PRO A 113 -24.37 1.31 -13.69
CA PRO A 113 -25.35 1.74 -14.69
C PRO A 113 -24.88 2.94 -15.53
N PHE A 114 -23.78 3.58 -15.14
CA PHE A 114 -23.15 4.68 -15.85
C PHE A 114 -21.63 4.51 -15.80
N THR A 115 -21.00 4.58 -16.96
CA THR A 115 -19.55 4.60 -17.12
C THR A 115 -19.12 5.99 -17.59
N PRO A 116 -18.30 6.73 -16.82
CA PRO A 116 -17.79 8.03 -17.23
C PRO A 116 -16.97 7.95 -18.53
N ASP A 117 -17.03 8.99 -19.35
CA ASP A 117 -16.20 9.12 -20.55
C ASP A 117 -14.76 9.44 -20.13
N PRO A 118 -13.75 8.62 -20.49
CA PRO A 118 -12.35 8.85 -20.13
C PRO A 118 -11.77 10.13 -20.75
N HIS A 119 -12.43 10.73 -21.75
CA HIS A 119 -12.02 11.99 -22.37
C HIS A 119 -12.72 13.22 -21.78
N ALA A 120 -13.65 13.05 -20.83
CA ALA A 120 -14.38 14.13 -20.19
C ALA A 120 -13.82 14.46 -18.80
N VAL A 121 -13.77 15.76 -18.46
CA VAL A 121 -13.42 16.26 -17.12
C VAL A 121 -14.70 16.59 -16.35
N TYR A 122 -15.00 15.82 -15.30
CA TYR A 122 -16.19 16.01 -14.46
C TYR A 122 -15.97 17.01 -13.32
N ALA A 123 -15.51 18.21 -13.64
CA ALA A 123 -15.26 19.29 -12.68
C ALA A 123 -15.64 20.65 -13.27
N LYS A 124 -15.70 21.69 -12.42
CA LYS A 124 -15.81 23.08 -12.89
C LYS A 124 -14.47 23.54 -13.49
N ASP A 125 -14.54 24.50 -14.40
CA ASP A 125 -13.35 25.14 -14.94
C ASP A 125 -12.57 25.86 -13.85
N VAL A 126 -11.24 25.89 -13.98
CA VAL A 126 -10.33 26.53 -13.01
C VAL A 126 -10.68 28.01 -12.80
N LEU A 127 -11.16 28.68 -13.85
CA LEU A 127 -11.56 30.08 -13.80
C LEU A 127 -12.86 30.33 -13.00
N ASP A 128 -13.68 29.29 -12.82
CA ASP A 128 -14.93 29.34 -12.05
C ASP A 128 -14.74 28.97 -10.57
N ILE A 129 -13.51 28.62 -10.17
CA ILE A 129 -13.18 28.29 -8.79
C ILE A 129 -12.84 29.59 -8.05
N GLU A 130 -13.62 29.91 -7.02
CA GLU A 130 -13.39 31.09 -6.18
C GLU A 130 -12.01 31.02 -5.51
N GLN A 131 -11.20 32.07 -5.68
CA GLN A 131 -9.91 32.19 -5.01
C GLN A 131 -10.09 32.78 -3.61
N PHE A 132 -9.63 32.05 -2.59
CA PHE A 132 -9.49 32.62 -1.26
C PHE A 132 -8.31 33.59 -1.22
N SER A 133 -8.51 34.76 -0.60
CA SER A 133 -7.44 35.73 -0.38
C SER A 133 -6.35 35.13 0.50
N THR A 134 -5.10 35.35 0.11
CA THR A 134 -3.94 34.90 0.90
C THR A 134 -3.96 35.56 2.27
N VAL A 135 -3.98 34.75 3.33
CA VAL A 135 -3.88 35.25 4.70
C VAL A 135 -2.44 35.70 4.94
N LYS A 136 -2.25 36.98 5.27
CA LYS A 136 -0.93 37.55 5.60
C LYS A 136 -0.71 37.53 7.12
N GLY A 137 0.55 37.42 7.53
CA GLY A 137 0.95 37.55 8.94
C GLY A 137 0.88 36.27 9.77
N VAL A 138 0.59 35.12 9.15
CA VAL A 138 0.74 33.82 9.80
C VAL A 138 2.22 33.45 9.83
N LYS A 139 2.74 33.16 11.03
CA LYS A 139 4.09 32.62 11.22
C LYS A 139 3.94 31.17 11.63
N ILE A 140 4.71 30.29 11.00
CA ILE A 140 4.75 28.87 11.35
C ILE A 140 5.64 28.72 12.58
N GLU A 141 5.09 28.14 13.63
CA GLU A 141 5.78 27.92 14.90
C GLU A 141 6.27 26.47 15.03
N SER A 142 7.03 26.20 16.08
CA SER A 142 7.57 24.86 16.36
C SER A 142 6.47 23.80 16.50
N GLU A 143 5.33 24.18 17.08
CA GLU A 143 4.15 23.37 17.31
C GLU A 143 3.53 22.91 15.98
N ASP A 144 3.49 23.81 14.99
CA ASP A 144 3.01 23.50 13.63
C ASP A 144 3.96 22.50 12.95
N ILE A 145 5.28 22.73 13.07
CA ILE A 145 6.29 21.81 12.51
C ILE A 145 6.16 20.43 13.14
N ASN A 146 5.95 20.37 14.46
CA ASN A 146 5.74 19.11 15.16
C ASN A 146 4.46 18.40 14.72
N PHE A 147 3.39 19.15 14.43
CA PHE A 147 2.19 18.60 13.82
C PHE A 147 2.46 18.08 12.40
N TYR A 148 3.15 18.83 11.55
CA TYR A 148 3.49 18.39 10.18
C TYR A 148 4.34 17.11 10.19
N ARG A 149 5.30 16.99 11.12
CA ARG A 149 6.08 15.76 11.27
C ARG A 149 5.21 14.55 11.61
N LYS A 150 4.17 14.73 12.44
CA LYS A 150 3.22 13.66 12.76
C LYS A 150 2.29 13.34 11.58
N PHE A 151 1.91 14.35 10.81
CA PHE A 151 1.03 14.20 9.65
C PHE A 151 1.72 13.48 8.49
N CYS A 152 3.00 13.78 8.24
CA CYS A 152 3.80 13.18 7.18
C CYS A 152 4.26 11.75 7.55
N SER A 153 3.33 10.81 7.63
CA SER A 153 3.60 9.41 7.97
C SER A 153 4.26 8.60 6.85
N GLY A 154 4.50 9.19 5.67
CA GLY A 154 5.08 8.49 4.53
C GLY A 154 4.11 7.53 3.84
N ALA A 155 4.64 6.47 3.24
CA ALA A 155 3.86 5.47 2.52
C ALA A 155 2.96 4.66 3.47
N VAL A 156 1.73 4.40 3.04
CA VAL A 156 0.80 3.52 3.77
C VAL A 156 0.94 2.10 3.22
N SER A 157 1.21 1.13 4.09
CA SER A 157 1.69 -0.20 3.69
C SER A 157 0.79 -0.92 2.68
N ILE A 158 -0.52 -1.02 2.95
CA ILE A 158 -1.43 -1.80 2.08
C ILE A 158 -1.57 -1.15 0.68
N PRO A 159 -1.92 0.14 0.53
CA PRO A 159 -1.99 0.76 -0.80
C PRO A 159 -0.66 0.76 -1.55
N TRP A 160 0.48 0.95 -0.86
CA TRP A 160 1.78 0.95 -1.50
C TRP A 160 2.18 -0.44 -2.01
N GLN A 161 1.92 -1.50 -1.24
CA GLN A 161 2.14 -2.88 -1.71
C GLN A 161 1.22 -3.21 -2.89
N GLN A 162 -0.04 -2.77 -2.85
CA GLN A 162 -0.97 -2.94 -3.96
C GLN A 162 -0.47 -2.23 -5.23
N GLU A 163 0.06 -1.01 -5.11
CA GLU A 163 0.69 -0.30 -6.23
C GLU A 163 1.88 -1.08 -6.80
N MET A 164 2.75 -1.64 -5.97
CA MET A 164 3.88 -2.46 -6.43
C MET A 164 3.45 -3.71 -7.19
N LEU A 165 2.32 -4.31 -6.81
CA LEU A 165 1.73 -5.46 -7.51
C LEU A 165 1.05 -5.03 -8.82
N GLU A 166 0.23 -3.99 -8.79
CA GLU A 166 -0.55 -3.51 -9.95
C GLU A 166 0.33 -2.91 -11.06
N THR A 167 1.49 -2.37 -10.69
CA THR A 167 2.48 -1.84 -11.65
C THR A 167 3.51 -2.87 -12.08
N GLU A 168 3.35 -4.14 -11.68
CA GLU A 168 4.25 -5.27 -11.98
C GLU A 168 5.69 -5.10 -11.41
N CYS A 169 5.97 -4.03 -10.68
CA CYS A 169 7.27 -3.78 -10.04
C CYS A 169 7.67 -4.92 -9.08
N PHE A 170 6.71 -5.51 -8.39
CA PHE A 170 6.98 -6.64 -7.51
C PHE A 170 7.48 -7.86 -8.30
N ASP A 171 6.85 -8.20 -9.42
CA ASP A 171 7.23 -9.37 -10.22
C ASP A 171 8.62 -9.15 -10.86
N ASP A 172 8.92 -7.92 -11.28
CA ASP A 172 10.23 -7.54 -11.83
C ASP A 172 11.36 -7.58 -10.80
N LEU A 173 11.09 -7.16 -9.56
CA LEU A 173 12.12 -6.97 -8.53
C LEU A 173 12.26 -8.16 -7.56
N ASN A 174 11.20 -8.96 -7.37
CA ASN A 174 11.16 -10.04 -6.39
C ASN A 174 11.83 -11.33 -6.89
N ILE A 175 13.10 -11.21 -7.31
CA ILE A 175 13.92 -12.29 -7.85
C ILE A 175 14.86 -12.80 -6.75
N PHE A 176 14.82 -14.10 -6.47
CA PHE A 176 15.65 -14.73 -5.44
C PHE A 176 16.91 -15.41 -6.01
N TYR A 177 16.86 -15.88 -7.25
CA TYR A 177 17.95 -16.66 -7.85
C TYR A 177 18.30 -16.13 -9.22
N ASN A 178 19.60 -16.08 -9.51
CA ASN A 178 20.14 -15.85 -10.84
C ASN A 178 19.85 -17.05 -11.76
N PRO A 179 19.96 -16.89 -13.09
CA PRO A 179 19.74 -18.00 -14.04
C PRO A 179 20.67 -19.21 -13.84
N ASP A 180 21.80 -19.04 -13.16
CA ASP A 180 22.75 -20.10 -12.82
C ASP A 180 22.39 -20.87 -11.52
N GLY A 181 21.28 -20.51 -10.87
CA GLY A 181 20.82 -21.10 -9.61
C GLY A 181 21.50 -20.53 -8.36
N THR A 182 22.39 -19.55 -8.52
CA THR A 182 23.00 -18.85 -7.38
C THR A 182 22.03 -17.83 -6.79
N LEU A 183 22.13 -17.60 -5.49
CA LEU A 183 21.32 -16.59 -4.80
C LEU A 183 21.72 -15.19 -5.28
N VAL A 184 20.76 -14.29 -5.46
CA VAL A 184 21.03 -12.90 -5.83
C VAL A 184 21.90 -12.19 -4.79
N ALA A 185 22.71 -11.23 -5.26
CA ALA A 185 23.74 -10.56 -4.46
C ALA A 185 23.21 -9.95 -3.15
N ASN A 186 22.05 -9.30 -3.20
CA ASN A 186 21.41 -8.64 -2.06
C ASN A 186 20.87 -9.62 -0.99
N LEU A 187 20.78 -10.91 -1.30
CA LEU A 187 20.41 -11.96 -0.35
C LEU A 187 21.61 -12.84 0.05
N ASN A 188 22.76 -12.69 -0.60
CA ASN A 188 23.96 -13.46 -0.29
C ASN A 188 24.75 -12.82 0.85
N GLU A 189 24.63 -13.39 2.06
CA GLU A 189 25.35 -12.94 3.26
C GLU A 189 26.88 -12.89 3.11
N GLN A 190 27.44 -13.69 2.20
CA GLN A 190 28.89 -13.77 1.99
C GLN A 190 29.41 -12.64 1.10
N MET A 191 28.52 -11.87 0.48
CA MET A 191 28.85 -10.77 -0.41
C MET A 191 28.15 -9.49 0.05
N PRO A 192 28.60 -8.87 1.15
CA PRO A 192 28.04 -7.62 1.62
C PRO A 192 28.18 -6.53 0.53
N PRO A 193 27.30 -5.50 0.56
CA PRO A 193 27.40 -4.38 -0.38
C PRO A 193 28.80 -3.79 -0.38
N LEU A 194 29.34 -3.49 -1.56
CA LEU A 194 30.61 -2.78 -1.66
C LEU A 194 30.40 -1.38 -1.09
N ASP A 195 31.25 -0.98 -0.12
CA ASP A 195 31.29 0.40 0.36
C ASP A 195 31.62 1.32 -0.83
N GLU A 196 30.65 2.13 -1.26
CA GLU A 196 30.84 3.12 -2.33
C GLU A 196 31.91 4.17 -1.97
N ASP A 197 32.18 4.35 -0.67
CA ASP A 197 33.23 5.23 -0.13
C ASP A 197 34.60 4.54 0.03
N SER A 198 34.74 3.29 -0.41
CA SER A 198 36.01 2.56 -0.40
C SER A 198 36.94 3.09 -1.50
N PRO A 199 38.18 3.52 -1.19
CA PRO A 199 39.14 4.03 -2.17
C PRO A 199 39.66 2.96 -3.16
N LYS A 200 39.06 1.77 -3.20
CA LYS A 200 39.41 0.66 -4.09
C LYS A 200 38.44 0.44 -5.26
N SER A 201 37.43 1.30 -5.46
CA SER A 201 36.48 1.13 -6.57
C SER A 201 37.01 1.57 -7.95
N HIS A 202 38.24 2.08 -8.03
CA HIS A 202 38.92 2.32 -9.30
C HIS A 202 40.23 1.54 -9.39
N CYS A 203 40.29 0.67 -10.41
CA CYS A 203 41.47 0.16 -11.12
C CYS A 203 41.71 -1.36 -11.05
N CYS A 204 41.41 -2.00 -12.19
CA CYS A 204 42.31 -2.84 -12.99
C CYS A 204 42.90 -4.12 -12.39
N PHE A 205 42.58 -5.26 -13.06
CA PHE A 205 43.34 -6.50 -13.26
C PHE A 205 44.25 -7.01 -12.12
N PRO A 206 44.13 -8.27 -11.67
CA PRO A 206 45.08 -8.83 -10.73
C PRO A 206 46.43 -9.08 -11.44
N PHE A 207 47.37 -8.16 -11.25
CA PHE A 207 48.79 -8.47 -11.42
C PHE A 207 49.20 -9.43 -10.31
N PHE A 208 49.55 -10.66 -10.69
CA PHE A 208 50.30 -11.58 -9.84
C PHE A 208 51.64 -10.92 -9.46
N ALA A 209 51.87 -10.74 -8.15
CA ALA A 209 53.20 -10.50 -7.61
C ALA A 209 53.72 -11.81 -7.00
N SER A 210 54.69 -12.42 -7.67
CA SER A 210 55.47 -13.54 -7.16
C SER A 210 56.25 -13.10 -5.92
N SER A 211 56.00 -13.71 -4.77
CA SER A 211 56.94 -13.70 -3.65
C SER A 211 57.75 -14.98 -3.66
N THR A 212 59.00 -14.85 -4.09
CA THR A 212 60.06 -15.82 -3.81
C THR A 212 60.28 -15.87 -2.30
N SER A 213 60.01 -17.02 -1.67
CA SER A 213 60.65 -17.38 -0.40
C SER A 213 61.27 -18.77 -0.54
N SER A 214 62.59 -18.76 -0.44
CA SER A 214 63.46 -19.92 -0.44
C SER A 214 63.15 -20.83 0.74
N SER A 215 62.95 -22.11 0.48
CA SER A 215 63.31 -23.16 1.43
C SER A 215 63.72 -24.42 0.68
N ASN A 216 65.00 -24.76 0.86
CA ASN A 216 65.62 -26.00 0.44
C ASN A 216 64.86 -27.21 0.99
N HIS A 217 64.47 -28.14 0.12
CA HIS A 217 64.72 -29.55 0.38
C HIS A 217 64.84 -30.34 -0.94
N ASN A 218 66.02 -30.94 -1.11
CA ASN A 218 66.35 -31.93 -2.13
C ASN A 218 65.40 -33.13 -2.05
N SER A 219 64.85 -33.59 -3.19
CA SER A 219 65.18 -34.92 -3.77
C SER A 219 64.34 -35.27 -5.00
N LYS A 220 65.00 -35.26 -6.17
CA LYS A 220 65.09 -36.32 -7.19
C LYS A 220 63.83 -37.07 -7.70
N LYS A 221 63.66 -36.93 -9.03
CA LYS A 221 63.33 -37.90 -10.13
C LYS A 221 62.01 -37.57 -10.87
N ASN A 222 62.09 -37.14 -12.13
CA ASN A 222 62.05 -37.94 -13.39
C ASN A 222 60.69 -38.64 -13.55
N THR A 223 59.86 -38.48 -14.59
CA THR A 223 60.03 -38.32 -16.05
C THR A 223 58.68 -37.86 -16.66
N ARG A 224 58.64 -36.99 -17.70
CA ARG A 224 58.36 -37.35 -19.13
C ARG A 224 57.23 -38.39 -19.29
N SER A 225 56.13 -38.18 -20.00
CA SER A 225 55.98 -37.85 -21.44
C SER A 225 54.48 -37.65 -21.74
N LYS A 226 54.06 -36.73 -22.63
CA LYS A 226 53.50 -36.98 -23.99
C LYS A 226 52.40 -38.07 -24.05
N SER A 227 51.30 -37.94 -24.78
CA SER A 227 50.93 -37.06 -25.90
C SER A 227 49.58 -37.55 -26.43
N GLY A 228 48.74 -36.62 -26.91
CA GLY A 228 47.83 -36.85 -28.04
C GLY A 228 46.62 -37.73 -27.77
N SER A 229 45.54 -37.69 -28.54
CA SER A 229 45.21 -36.89 -29.70
C SER A 229 43.76 -37.24 -30.01
N MET A 230 42.90 -36.23 -30.02
CA MET A 230 41.93 -35.95 -31.07
C MET A 230 40.87 -36.99 -31.50
N THR A 231 39.66 -36.43 -31.63
CA THR A 231 38.66 -36.59 -32.72
C THR A 231 37.75 -37.81 -32.62
N ASN A 232 36.47 -37.76 -33.02
CA ASN A 232 35.57 -36.74 -33.56
C ASN A 232 34.17 -37.39 -33.65
N HIS A 233 33.13 -36.56 -33.87
CA HIS A 233 31.90 -36.88 -34.63
C HIS A 233 30.92 -37.87 -33.97
N SER A 234 29.58 -37.76 -34.06
CA SER A 234 28.66 -36.83 -34.72
C SER A 234 27.22 -37.15 -34.25
N ASN A 235 26.41 -36.10 -34.16
CA ASN A 235 24.98 -35.97 -34.51
C ASN A 235 23.96 -37.13 -34.40
N ALA A 236 22.78 -36.70 -33.91
CA ALA A 236 21.44 -36.83 -34.54
C ALA A 236 20.37 -37.60 -33.73
N THR A 237 19.48 -36.80 -33.12
CA THR A 237 18.00 -36.80 -33.24
C THR A 237 17.23 -38.12 -33.24
N GLY A 238 16.21 -38.19 -32.37
CA GLY A 238 15.05 -39.08 -32.51
C GLY A 238 14.07 -39.02 -31.34
N ILE A 239 13.03 -38.19 -31.47
CA ILE A 239 11.70 -38.30 -30.81
C ILE A 239 10.84 -39.18 -31.77
N PRO A 240 9.92 -40.08 -31.33
CA PRO A 240 8.62 -39.67 -30.74
C PRO A 240 7.93 -40.59 -29.72
N ASN A 241 6.97 -39.94 -29.00
CA ASN A 241 5.63 -40.33 -28.49
C ASN A 241 5.36 -41.82 -28.16
N ASP A 242 4.56 -42.22 -27.17
CA ASP A 242 3.23 -41.71 -26.80
C ASP A 242 2.69 -42.44 -25.54
N SER A 243 1.59 -41.91 -24.98
CA SER A 243 0.55 -42.56 -24.15
C SER A 243 0.86 -43.00 -22.69
N THR A 244 0.32 -42.31 -21.68
CA THR A 244 -0.99 -42.51 -20.98
C THR A 244 -1.03 -43.77 -20.10
N PHE A 245 -1.18 -43.62 -18.78
CA PHE A 245 -2.10 -44.37 -17.88
C PHE A 245 -1.85 -43.98 -16.41
N SER A 246 -2.84 -43.36 -15.76
CA SER A 246 -3.09 -43.51 -14.32
C SER A 246 -4.14 -44.61 -14.14
N PRO A 247 -4.26 -45.31 -12.98
CA PRO A 247 -5.11 -44.76 -11.90
C PRO A 247 -4.84 -45.24 -10.44
N THR A 248 -5.47 -44.52 -9.49
CA THR A 248 -6.03 -44.97 -8.18
C THR A 248 -5.14 -45.15 -6.91
N LEU A 249 -5.49 -44.36 -5.88
CA LEU A 249 -5.37 -44.58 -4.41
C LEU A 249 -6.31 -45.73 -3.94
N PRO A 250 -6.27 -46.32 -2.69
CA PRO A 250 -6.06 -45.70 -1.33
C PRO A 250 -5.40 -46.68 -0.27
N PRO A 251 -5.60 -46.64 1.08
CA PRO A 251 -5.60 -45.57 2.11
C PRO A 251 -4.65 -45.82 3.34
N SER A 252 -4.38 -44.74 4.11
CA SER A 252 -4.10 -44.63 5.59
C SER A 252 -3.02 -45.47 6.31
N THR A 253 -2.08 -44.80 7.03
CA THR A 253 -1.91 -44.78 8.52
C THR A 253 -0.58 -44.11 8.93
N GLN A 254 -0.62 -43.43 10.08
CA GLN A 254 0.42 -42.67 10.81
C GLN A 254 1.82 -43.30 10.89
N ALA A 255 2.86 -42.45 10.85
CA ALA A 255 4.14 -42.68 11.53
C ALA A 255 4.83 -41.34 11.85
N ALA A 256 5.38 -41.24 13.06
CA ALA A 256 5.98 -40.06 13.67
C ALA A 256 7.52 -39.99 13.50
N SER A 257 8.03 -38.75 13.52
CA SER A 257 9.40 -38.32 13.87
C SER A 257 10.53 -38.52 12.83
N PRO A 258 11.64 -37.72 12.84
CA PRO A 258 12.10 -36.79 13.89
C PRO A 258 12.45 -35.36 13.43
N ALA A 259 12.56 -34.48 14.43
CA ALA A 259 13.05 -33.12 14.34
C ALA A 259 14.48 -33.05 13.76
N SER A 260 14.66 -32.27 12.69
CA SER A 260 15.96 -31.82 12.22
C SER A 260 16.29 -30.46 12.83
N SER A 261 17.26 -30.47 13.74
CA SER A 261 17.92 -29.31 14.35
C SER A 261 18.34 -28.29 13.30
N VAL A 262 17.66 -27.14 13.23
CA VAL A 262 18.18 -25.95 12.55
C VAL A 262 19.12 -25.26 13.54
N THR A 263 20.41 -25.56 13.43
CA THR A 263 21.46 -24.75 14.05
C THR A 263 21.40 -23.36 13.44
N GLY A 264 21.05 -22.37 14.27
CA GLY A 264 20.91 -20.97 13.89
C GLY A 264 22.20 -20.42 13.28
N LEU A 265 22.04 -19.82 12.11
CA LEU A 265 23.02 -18.92 11.54
C LEU A 265 22.76 -17.54 12.15
N VAL A 266 23.69 -17.07 12.98
CA VAL A 266 23.68 -15.69 13.47
C VAL A 266 24.19 -14.82 12.33
N ILE A 267 23.26 -14.14 11.65
CA ILE A 267 23.58 -13.15 10.62
C ILE A 267 23.79 -11.82 11.32
N ALA A 268 24.97 -11.23 11.17
CA ALA A 268 25.20 -9.86 11.59
C ALA A 268 24.42 -8.91 10.67
N ASP A 269 23.54 -8.14 11.27
CA ASP A 269 22.54 -7.29 10.62
C ASP A 269 23.19 -5.96 10.22
N HIS A 270 23.32 -5.67 8.92
CA HIS A 270 23.89 -4.42 8.40
C HIS A 270 23.07 -3.15 8.71
N LEU A 271 22.03 -3.27 9.55
CA LEU A 271 21.18 -2.20 10.05
C LEU A 271 21.34 -1.97 11.57
N GLU A 272 22.38 -2.55 12.21
CA GLU A 272 22.69 -2.25 13.61
C GLU A 272 22.84 -0.74 13.84
N GLY A 273 21.86 -0.18 14.55
CA GLY A 273 21.82 1.24 14.93
C GLY A 273 20.79 2.11 14.21
N LEU A 274 20.08 1.60 13.19
CA LEU A 274 19.08 2.39 12.44
C LEU A 274 17.64 1.87 12.59
N ALA A 275 17.43 0.61 12.96
CA ALA A 275 16.09 0.00 13.09
C ALA A 275 16.04 -1.06 14.22
N PRO A 276 14.85 -1.54 14.64
CA PRO A 276 14.74 -2.58 15.66
C PRO A 276 15.49 -3.86 15.26
N PRO A 277 16.18 -4.51 16.20
CA PRO A 277 16.98 -5.72 15.91
C PRO A 277 16.08 -6.90 15.55
N LEU A 278 16.60 -7.79 14.72
CA LEU A 278 15.98 -9.08 14.41
C LEU A 278 16.01 -9.97 15.67
N ASP A 279 14.90 -10.06 16.42
CA ASP A 279 14.79 -10.98 17.55
C ASP A 279 14.41 -12.39 17.04
N PRO A 280 15.28 -13.41 17.21
CA PRO A 280 15.01 -14.77 16.76
C PRO A 280 13.78 -15.43 17.43
N ASN A 281 13.29 -14.89 18.55
CA ASN A 281 12.06 -15.39 19.19
C ASN A 281 10.78 -14.99 18.44
N ILE A 282 10.81 -13.93 17.63
CA ILE A 282 9.69 -13.51 16.78
C ILE A 282 9.57 -14.42 15.55
N LEU A 283 10.70 -14.87 15.01
CA LEU A 283 10.75 -15.77 13.85
C LEU A 283 10.29 -17.21 14.15
N SER A 284 10.32 -17.66 15.40
CA SER A 284 10.02 -19.06 15.74
C SER A 284 8.58 -19.34 16.18
N THR A 285 7.75 -18.30 16.35
CA THR A 285 6.42 -18.46 16.99
C THR A 285 5.23 -18.03 16.13
N ASP A 286 5.45 -17.40 14.97
CA ASP A 286 4.38 -16.96 14.08
C ASP A 286 4.42 -17.70 12.74
N GLU A 287 3.63 -18.77 12.62
CA GLU A 287 3.45 -19.50 11.34
C GLU A 287 2.71 -18.67 10.27
N SER A 288 2.19 -17.48 10.60
CA SER A 288 1.45 -16.63 9.66
C SER A 288 2.30 -15.59 8.92
N GLY A 289 3.58 -15.40 9.31
CA GLY A 289 4.51 -14.47 8.67
C GLY A 289 4.19 -12.97 8.87
N ARG A 290 3.21 -12.66 9.73
CA ARG A 290 2.72 -11.29 9.94
C ARG A 290 3.71 -10.45 10.74
N ALA A 291 4.40 -11.07 11.70
CA ALA A 291 5.45 -10.40 12.46
C ALA A 291 6.67 -10.04 11.61
N LEU A 292 6.98 -10.83 10.56
CA LEU A 292 8.02 -10.51 9.59
C LEU A 292 7.62 -9.33 8.70
N LEU A 293 6.36 -9.25 8.29
CA LEU A 293 5.82 -8.15 7.50
C LEU A 293 5.84 -6.83 8.29
N ASP A 294 5.42 -6.86 9.56
CA ASP A 294 5.44 -5.69 10.44
C ASP A 294 6.87 -5.20 10.70
N LEU A 295 7.82 -6.13 10.86
CA LEU A 295 9.23 -5.81 11.03
C LEU A 295 9.83 -5.21 9.74
N ALA A 296 9.47 -5.73 8.57
CA ALA A 296 9.92 -5.20 7.28
C ALA A 296 9.38 -3.79 7.02
N VAL A 297 8.13 -3.52 7.40
CA VAL A 297 7.52 -2.18 7.33
C VAL A 297 8.24 -1.21 8.27
N LEU A 298 8.49 -1.59 9.53
CA LEU A 298 9.21 -0.77 10.50
C LEU A 298 10.64 -0.43 10.05
N ARG A 299 11.34 -1.40 9.43
CA ARG A 299 12.68 -1.20 8.88
C ARG A 299 12.70 -0.27 7.67
N SER A 300 11.73 -0.43 6.77
CA SER A 300 11.58 0.44 5.59
C SER A 300 11.28 1.89 5.97
N GLN A 301 10.46 2.09 7.02
CA GLN A 301 10.15 3.40 7.57
C GLN A 301 11.40 4.10 8.12
N ALA A 302 12.30 3.37 8.81
CA ALA A 302 13.52 3.92 9.38
C ALA A 302 14.54 4.34 8.31
N VAL A 303 14.63 3.58 7.21
CA VAL A 303 15.47 3.94 6.05
C VAL A 303 14.95 5.20 5.34
N LEU A 304 13.63 5.35 5.21
CA LEU A 304 13.04 6.54 4.61
C LEU A 304 13.28 7.79 5.46
N ASN A 305 13.15 7.69 6.79
CA ASN A 305 13.38 8.81 7.71
C ASN A 305 14.86 9.24 7.73
N SER A 306 15.80 8.31 7.71
CA SER A 306 17.25 8.65 7.65
C SER A 306 17.66 9.30 6.33
N ASN A 307 17.03 8.94 5.21
CA ASN A 307 17.22 9.60 3.92
C ASN A 307 16.61 11.01 3.88
N LEU A 308 15.52 11.23 4.61
CA LEU A 308 14.92 12.56 4.76
C LEU A 308 15.82 13.50 5.56
N ASP A 309 16.43 13.02 6.66
CA ASP A 309 17.39 13.78 7.45
C ASP A 309 18.68 14.11 6.67
N ARG A 310 19.15 13.21 5.80
CA ARG A 310 20.28 13.48 4.87
C ARG A 310 19.95 14.51 3.79
N ARG A 311 18.69 14.58 3.33
CA ARG A 311 18.26 15.62 2.39
C ARG A 311 18.17 16.99 3.05
N ILE A 312 17.69 17.05 4.29
CA ILE A 312 17.62 18.29 5.08
C ILE A 312 19.03 18.82 5.39
N SER A 313 20.02 17.95 5.65
CA SER A 313 21.41 18.37 5.87
C SER A 313 22.14 18.80 4.59
N GLY A 314 21.86 18.17 3.43
CA GLY A 314 22.45 18.53 2.14
C GLY A 314 21.94 19.83 1.53
N GLU A 315 20.77 20.32 1.95
CA GLU A 315 20.18 21.58 1.46
C GLU A 315 20.82 22.81 2.14
N GLY A 316 21.42 22.64 3.32
CA GLY A 316 22.19 23.69 4.01
C GLY A 316 23.45 24.13 3.26
N ASP A 317 24.12 23.21 2.56
CA ASP A 317 25.33 23.51 1.78
C ASP A 317 25.03 24.13 0.41
N ARG A 318 23.83 23.93 -0.14
CA ARG A 318 23.42 24.63 -1.38
C ARG A 318 23.10 26.09 -1.12
N ILE A 319 22.52 26.42 0.04
CA ILE A 319 22.16 27.81 0.40
C ILE A 319 23.40 28.68 0.69
N SER A 320 24.49 28.10 1.19
CA SER A 320 25.77 28.81 1.39
C SER A 320 26.47 29.16 0.07
N SER A 321 26.37 28.28 -0.94
CA SER A 321 26.97 28.52 -2.27
C SER A 321 26.26 29.61 -3.10
N VAL A 322 24.94 29.76 -2.93
CA VAL A 322 24.15 30.79 -3.63
C VAL A 322 24.35 32.17 -3.00
N SER A 323 24.62 32.23 -1.69
CA SER A 323 24.85 33.50 -0.98
C SER A 323 26.18 34.17 -1.39
N ASN A 324 27.22 33.39 -1.70
CA ASN A 324 28.53 33.92 -2.11
C ASN A 324 28.59 34.40 -3.58
N SER A 325 27.62 34.08 -4.43
CA SER A 325 27.57 34.59 -5.81
C SER A 325 26.89 35.96 -5.94
N VAL A 326 26.16 36.42 -4.92
CA VAL A 326 25.43 37.70 -4.96
C VAL A 326 26.27 38.87 -4.45
N GLU A 327 27.34 38.64 -3.68
CA GLU A 327 28.26 39.69 -3.20
C GLU A 327 29.39 40.05 -4.19
N ALA A 328 29.55 39.34 -5.31
CA ALA A 328 30.59 39.62 -6.31
C ALA A 328 30.10 40.47 -7.51
N SER A 329 28.91 41.07 -7.44
CA SER A 329 28.35 41.92 -8.51
C SER A 329 27.64 43.19 -8.01
N GLN A 330 28.18 43.80 -6.95
CA GLN A 330 27.95 45.21 -6.62
C GLN A 330 29.28 45.93 -6.44
#